data_AF-A0A9D1GQ81-F1
#
_entry.id   AF-A0A9D1GQ81-F1
#
_cell.length_a   1.000
_cell.length_b   1.000
_cell.length_c   1.000
_cell.angle_alpha   90.00
_cell.angle_beta   90.00
_cell.angle_gamma   90.00
#
_symmetry.space_group_name_H-M   'P 1'
#
loop_
_entity.id
_entity.type
_entity.pdbx_description
1 polymer ?
#
loop_
_entity_poly.entity_id
_entity_poly.type
_entity_poly.pdbx_seq_one_letter_code
_entity_poly.pdbx_strand_id
1 'polypeptide(L)'
;MTQDKKRHIENLKKEVIRKFGRTVEAAADFDTLSMAIQQSISETISSSTLKRVFGYVKYDAEPSATTLSILSRYVGYAGWSDFCRDFRPSEADGGTLHSRISKQKKLILFLAAASIVLTIVCILLSTRLGSLMSAYRNAVPRGTGTVIHDTILPGASPAMTQTEIDEAKYQEIRSECIMRVKHMTDSVMAMRNELPLYRYVEKCDSAYFRIAFDYMKPYINRRISETFPNNDTLRTIHNNALFIECRDLAMVLMTHLTAEERRQAYEDKFGQTK
;
A
#
# COMPACT_ATOMS: atom_id res chain seq x y z
N MET A 1 31.80 17.96 18.63
CA MET A 1 31.39 17.29 17.37
C MET A 1 32.52 17.22 16.36
N THR A 2 32.95 16.02 15.95
CA THR A 2 33.89 15.81 14.83
C THR A 2 33.25 16.26 13.51
N GLN A 3 34.03 16.85 12.59
CA GLN A 3 33.53 17.39 11.31
C GLN A 3 32.78 16.35 10.47
N ASP A 4 33.21 15.08 10.51
CA ASP A 4 32.54 13.97 9.83
C ASP A 4 31.16 13.65 10.44
N LYS A 5 31.04 13.67 11.77
CA LYS A 5 29.78 13.41 12.46
C LYS A 5 28.73 14.46 12.10
N LYS A 6 29.13 15.74 12.01
CA LYS A 6 28.23 16.83 11.57
C LYS A 6 27.75 16.59 10.13
N ARG A 7 28.65 16.20 9.22
CA ARG A 7 28.30 15.87 7.82
C ARG A 7 27.32 14.70 7.75
N HIS A 8 27.53 13.63 8.52
CA HIS A 8 26.61 12.49 8.57
C HIS A 8 25.24 12.89 9.11
N ILE A 9 25.17 13.75 10.14
CA ILE A 9 23.90 14.23 10.68
C ILE A 9 23.13 15.03 9.63
N GLU A 10 23.80 15.89 8.86
CA GLU A 10 23.16 16.64 7.78
C GLU A 10 22.66 15.74 6.64
N ASN A 11 23.42 14.71 6.28
CA ASN A 11 22.96 13.72 5.30
C ASN A 11 21.74 12.94 5.81
N LEU A 12 21.74 12.57 7.09
CA LEU A 12 20.62 11.87 7.71
C LEU A 12 19.35 12.73 7.67
N LYS A 13 19.44 14.03 8.00
CA LYS A 13 18.30 14.96 7.91
C LYS A 13 17.71 15.01 6.49
N LYS A 14 18.56 15.08 5.47
CA LYS A 14 18.13 15.09 4.05
C LYS A 14 17.39 13.81 3.69
N GLU A 15 17.93 12.66 4.08
CA GLU A 15 17.28 11.37 3.83
C GLU A 15 15.95 11.22 4.58
N VAL A 16 15.85 11.74 5.80
CA VAL A 16 14.59 11.77 6.56
C VAL A 16 13.55 12.61 5.84
N ILE A 17 13.90 13.81 5.37
CA ILE A 17 13.00 14.68 4.58
C ILE A 17 12.59 13.98 3.28
N ARG A 18 13.54 13.35 2.59
CA ARG A 18 13.28 12.60 1.34
C ARG A 18 12.28 11.46 1.56
N LYS A 19 12.42 10.71 2.65
CA LYS A 19 11.48 9.63 3.00
C LYS A 19 10.13 10.16 3.49
N PHE A 20 10.14 11.26 4.25
CA PHE A 20 8.92 11.91 4.74
C PHE A 20 8.08 12.50 3.60
N GLY A 21 8.72 12.88 2.50
CA GLY A 21 8.04 13.33 1.28
C GLY A 21 7.61 14.80 1.28
N ARG A 22 7.95 15.55 2.33
CA ARG A 22 7.73 17.01 2.44
C ARG A 22 8.79 17.65 3.34
N THR A 23 8.97 18.96 3.23
CA THR A 23 9.87 19.72 4.13
C THR A 23 9.25 19.88 5.52
N VAL A 24 10.10 20.15 6.52
CA VAL A 24 9.68 20.40 7.91
C VAL A 24 10.03 21.84 8.28
N GLU A 25 9.09 22.76 8.06
CA GLU A 25 9.32 24.20 8.21
C GLU A 25 8.51 24.80 9.36
N ALA A 26 7.32 24.24 9.65
CA ALA A 26 6.46 24.68 10.73
C ALA A 26 6.60 23.81 11.99
N ALA A 27 6.26 24.37 13.16
CA ALA A 27 6.27 23.63 14.42
C ALA A 27 5.38 22.37 14.41
N ALA A 28 4.27 22.41 13.67
CA ALA A 28 3.32 21.30 13.50
C ALA A 28 3.84 20.19 12.56
N ASP A 29 4.80 20.50 11.68
CA ASP A 29 5.40 19.48 10.80
C ASP A 29 6.20 18.46 11.59
N PHE A 30 6.80 18.88 12.70
CA PHE A 30 7.52 17.99 13.60
C PHE A 30 6.60 17.03 14.36
N ASP A 31 5.36 17.42 14.62
CA ASP A 31 4.35 16.53 15.20
C ASP A 31 3.94 15.47 14.17
N THR A 32 3.76 15.89 12.91
CA THR A 32 3.44 14.98 11.81
C THR A 32 4.60 14.03 11.51
N LEU A 33 5.85 14.51 11.53
CA LEU A 33 7.05 13.68 11.36
C LEU A 33 7.20 12.69 12.51
N SER A 34 6.96 13.12 13.75
CA SER A 34 6.94 12.23 14.93
C SER A 34 5.94 11.08 14.73
N MET A 35 4.71 11.39 14.31
CA MET A 35 3.70 10.39 14.01
C MET A 35 4.12 9.46 12.86
N ALA A 36 4.70 10.00 11.79
CA ALA A 36 5.16 9.21 10.65
C ALA A 36 6.28 8.23 11.05
N ILE A 37 7.23 8.65 11.89
CA ILE A 37 8.27 7.78 12.43
C ILE A 37 7.63 6.65 13.24
N GLN A 38 6.73 6.99 14.17
CA GLN A 38 6.05 6.00 15.01
C GLN A 38 5.23 5.00 14.18
N GLN A 39 4.51 5.45 13.16
CA GLN A 39 3.72 4.56 12.29
C GLN A 39 4.60 3.65 11.43
N SER A 40 5.80 4.08 11.08
CA SER A 40 6.67 3.34 10.15
C SER A 40 7.56 2.28 10.82
N ILE A 41 8.04 2.53 12.03
CA ILE A 41 9.00 1.66 12.72
C ILE A 41 8.60 1.35 14.17
N SER A 42 7.41 1.79 14.62
CA SER A 42 6.90 1.58 15.98
C SER A 42 7.77 2.16 17.10
N GLU A 43 8.64 3.12 16.78
CA GLU A 43 9.49 3.82 17.74
C GLU A 43 9.11 5.29 17.83
N THR A 44 9.24 5.88 19.01
CA THR A 44 8.81 7.25 19.27
C THR A 44 9.99 8.19 19.41
N ILE A 45 9.87 9.35 18.76
CA ILE A 45 10.74 10.50 18.96
C ILE A 45 9.81 11.70 19.15
N SER A 46 9.99 12.46 20.23
CA SER A 46 9.14 13.63 20.47
C SER A 46 9.38 14.73 19.43
N SER A 47 8.33 15.49 19.11
CA SER A 47 8.41 16.71 18.29
C SER A 47 9.45 17.71 18.82
N SER A 48 9.56 17.86 20.14
CA SER A 48 10.58 18.69 20.80
C SER A 48 12.01 18.21 20.52
N THR A 49 12.22 16.89 20.47
CA THR A 49 13.51 16.31 20.09
C THR A 49 13.82 16.56 18.62
N LEU A 50 12.85 16.38 17.72
CA LEU A 50 13.03 16.66 16.28
C LEU A 50 13.36 18.12 16.02
N LYS A 51 12.63 19.05 16.65
CA LYS A 51 12.87 20.50 16.55
C LYS A 51 14.32 20.85 16.88
N ARG A 52 14.91 20.21 17.90
CA ARG A 52 16.32 20.40 18.27
C ARG A 52 17.27 19.78 17.24
N VAL A 53 17.00 18.54 16.79
CA VAL A 53 17.82 17.86 15.78
C VAL A 53 17.89 18.68 14.48
N PHE A 54 16.75 19.15 13.99
CA PHE A 54 16.64 19.91 12.75
C PHE A 54 17.04 21.39 12.88
N GLY A 55 17.38 21.85 14.09
CA GLY A 55 17.83 23.22 14.33
C GLY A 55 16.71 24.27 14.33
N TYR A 56 15.45 23.84 14.44
CA TYR A 56 14.29 24.73 14.57
C TYR A 56 14.29 25.46 15.92
N VAL A 57 14.78 24.80 16.99
CA VAL A 57 15.01 25.42 18.31
C VAL A 57 16.51 25.38 18.60
N LYS A 58 17.07 26.51 19.05
CA LYS A 58 18.48 26.57 19.49
C LYS A 58 18.69 25.59 20.63
N TYR A 59 19.63 24.67 20.45
CA TYR A 59 20.01 23.69 21.46
C TYR A 59 21.47 23.32 21.23
N ASP A 60 22.31 23.62 22.22
CA ASP A 60 23.77 23.49 22.08
C ASP A 60 24.29 22.07 22.35
N ALA A 61 23.40 21.14 22.70
CA ALA A 61 23.75 19.75 22.96
C ALA A 61 23.57 18.86 21.71
N GLU A 62 24.49 17.91 21.54
CA GLU A 62 24.46 16.97 20.42
C GLU A 62 23.24 16.03 20.52
N PRO A 63 22.62 15.66 19.38
CA PRO A 63 21.58 14.62 19.36
C PRO A 63 22.09 13.31 19.98
N SER A 64 21.26 12.68 20.81
CA SER A 64 21.61 11.40 21.42
C SER A 64 21.83 10.31 20.35
N ALA A 65 22.71 9.35 20.63
CA ALA A 65 22.95 8.21 19.75
C ALA A 65 21.66 7.42 19.46
N THR A 66 20.77 7.32 20.46
CA THR A 66 19.44 6.71 20.33
C THR A 66 18.60 7.45 19.29
N THR A 67 18.53 8.78 19.38
CA THR A 67 17.80 9.62 18.42
C THR A 67 18.32 9.44 17.01
N LEU A 68 19.63 9.45 16.81
CA LEU A 68 20.26 9.24 15.50
C LEU A 68 19.98 7.83 14.97
N SER A 69 19.97 6.82 15.84
CA SER A 69 19.68 5.45 15.44
C SER A 69 18.22 5.25 15.02
N ILE A 70 17.27 5.86 15.73
CA ILE A 70 15.85 5.83 15.36
C ILE A 70 15.64 6.49 14.00
N LEU A 71 16.24 7.67 13.76
CA LEU A 71 16.16 8.35 12.48
C LEU A 71 16.82 7.54 11.35
N SER A 72 17.92 6.84 11.65
CA SER A 72 18.59 5.95 10.68
C SER A 72 17.70 4.75 10.33
N ARG A 73 17.02 4.15 11.32
CA ARG A 73 16.01 3.11 11.10
C ARG A 73 14.82 3.63 10.32
N TYR A 74 14.38 4.84 10.62
CA TYR A 74 13.35 5.50 9.86
C TYR A 74 13.73 5.57 8.39
N VAL A 75 14.96 5.95 8.02
CA VAL A 75 15.38 5.98 6.60
C VAL A 75 15.78 4.62 6.00
N GLY A 76 15.70 3.53 6.77
CA GLY A 76 15.86 2.15 6.29
C GLY A 76 17.21 1.49 6.59
N TYR A 77 18.03 2.07 7.48
CA TYR A 77 19.29 1.48 7.95
C TYR A 77 19.09 0.74 9.27
N ALA A 78 20.00 -0.17 9.64
CA ALA A 78 19.87 -0.87 10.92
C ALA A 78 20.07 0.05 12.14
N GLY A 79 20.80 1.16 11.96
CA GLY A 79 21.06 2.16 12.98
C GLY A 79 22.11 3.18 12.54
N TRP A 80 22.52 4.03 13.48
CA TRP A 80 23.42 5.16 13.20
C TRP A 80 24.78 4.75 12.62
N SER A 81 25.39 3.69 13.16
CA SER A 81 26.69 3.21 12.69
C SER A 81 26.65 2.66 11.25
N ASP A 82 25.54 2.01 10.89
CA ASP A 82 25.30 1.49 9.53
C ASP A 82 25.14 2.64 8.54
N PHE A 83 24.37 3.66 8.91
CA PHE A 83 24.23 4.90 8.14
C PHE A 83 25.57 5.61 7.93
N CYS A 84 26.39 5.77 8.97
CA CYS A 84 27.68 6.47 8.86
C CYS A 84 28.67 5.76 7.93
N ARG A 85 28.60 4.42 7.83
CA ARG A 85 29.48 3.62 6.98
C ARG A 85 29.23 3.90 5.49
N ASP A 86 27.96 4.00 5.09
CA ASP A 86 27.58 4.25 3.69
C ASP A 86 27.94 5.66 3.21
N PHE A 87 28.18 6.60 4.13
CA PHE A 87 28.53 8.00 3.83
C PHE A 87 29.97 8.37 4.23
N ARG A 88 30.89 7.40 4.36
CA ARG A 88 32.32 7.71 4.47
C ARG A 88 32.90 8.04 3.08
N PRO A 89 33.72 9.09 2.94
CA PRO A 89 34.58 9.23 1.78
C PRO A 89 35.52 8.02 1.76
N SER A 90 35.39 7.17 0.75
CA SER A 90 36.15 5.93 0.61
C SER A 90 37.51 6.22 -0.01
N GLU A 91 38.57 6.02 0.75
CA GLU A 91 39.79 5.42 0.22
C GLU A 91 39.57 3.91 0.34
N ALA A 92 39.43 3.22 -0.80
CA ALA A 92 39.29 1.77 -0.96
C ALA A 92 38.12 1.07 -0.22
N ASP A 93 36.96 0.95 -0.88
CA ASP A 93 36.46 -0.36 -1.32
C ASP A 93 35.27 -0.17 -2.30
N GLY A 94 35.36 -0.85 -3.44
CA GLY A 94 34.42 -0.76 -4.53
C GLY A 94 33.19 -1.63 -4.29
N GLY A 95 32.10 -1.01 -3.85
CA GLY A 95 30.77 -1.62 -3.73
C GLY A 95 30.06 -1.01 -2.54
N THR A 96 28.82 -0.52 -2.58
CA THR A 96 27.64 -1.40 -2.67
C THR A 96 26.34 -0.59 -2.82
N LEU A 97 26.33 0.65 -3.33
CA LEU A 97 25.05 1.39 -3.48
C LEU A 97 24.29 1.03 -4.78
N HIS A 98 25.01 0.89 -5.90
CA HIS A 98 24.41 0.48 -7.17
C HIS A 98 24.02 -1.01 -7.20
N SER A 99 24.54 -1.82 -6.27
CA SER A 99 24.30 -3.27 -6.19
C SER A 99 22.99 -3.62 -5.47
N ARG A 100 22.59 -2.88 -4.41
CA ARG A 100 21.33 -3.19 -3.69
C ARG A 100 20.07 -2.75 -4.45
N ILE A 101 20.10 -1.58 -5.08
CA ILE A 101 18.98 -1.11 -5.94
C ILE A 101 18.86 -1.99 -7.21
N SER A 102 19.98 -2.47 -7.79
CA SER A 102 19.92 -3.39 -8.94
C SER A 102 19.52 -4.82 -8.55
N LYS A 103 19.89 -5.33 -7.37
CA LYS A 103 19.39 -6.62 -6.86
C LYS A 103 17.88 -6.59 -6.63
N GLN A 104 17.35 -5.51 -6.07
CA GLN A 104 15.90 -5.31 -5.89
C GLN A 104 15.16 -5.23 -7.24
N LYS A 105 15.68 -4.48 -8.23
CA LYS A 105 15.09 -4.41 -9.59
C LYS A 105 15.20 -5.74 -10.36
N LYS A 106 16.33 -6.46 -10.25
CA LYS A 106 16.50 -7.79 -10.86
C LYS A 106 15.59 -8.84 -10.24
N LEU A 107 15.36 -8.76 -8.91
CA LEU A 107 14.44 -9.65 -8.21
C LEU A 107 13.00 -9.41 -8.65
N ILE A 108 12.57 -8.14 -8.76
CA ILE A 108 11.24 -7.78 -9.26
C ILE A 108 11.05 -8.26 -10.71
N LEU A 109 12.05 -8.07 -11.57
CA LEU A 109 12.00 -8.53 -12.97
C LEU A 109 11.96 -10.06 -13.08
N PHE A 110 12.70 -10.77 -12.22
CA PHE A 110 12.68 -12.23 -12.17
C PHE A 110 11.33 -12.77 -11.71
N LEU A 111 10.71 -12.17 -10.69
CA LEU A 111 9.37 -12.56 -10.21
C LEU A 111 8.29 -12.30 -11.27
N ALA A 112 8.37 -11.19 -12.00
CA ALA A 112 7.47 -10.89 -13.11
C ALA A 112 7.60 -11.92 -14.24
N ALA A 113 8.84 -12.26 -14.64
CA ALA A 113 9.09 -13.29 -15.65
C ALA A 113 8.62 -14.68 -15.21
N ALA A 114 8.84 -15.06 -13.94
CA ALA A 114 8.38 -16.34 -13.41
C ALA A 114 6.85 -16.46 -13.41
N SER A 115 6.13 -15.38 -13.11
CA SER A 115 4.66 -15.33 -13.19
C SER A 115 4.15 -15.52 -14.63
N ILE A 116 4.81 -14.92 -15.62
CA ILE A 116 4.48 -15.09 -17.04
C ILE A 116 4.73 -16.55 -17.50
N VAL A 117 5.84 -17.15 -17.09
CA VAL A 117 6.13 -18.55 -17.42
C VAL A 117 5.09 -19.48 -16.78
N LEU A 118 4.72 -19.25 -15.52
CA LEU A 118 3.72 -20.06 -14.82
C LEU A 118 2.35 -19.99 -15.51
N THR A 119 1.94 -18.80 -15.95
CA THR A 119 0.68 -18.62 -16.69
C THR A 119 0.70 -19.33 -18.04
N ILE A 120 1.81 -19.28 -18.79
CA ILE A 120 1.97 -20.03 -20.05
C ILE A 120 1.91 -21.54 -19.79
N VAL A 121 2.59 -22.05 -18.76
CA VAL A 121 2.55 -23.48 -18.38
C VAL A 121 1.13 -23.91 -18.03
N CYS A 122 0.37 -23.11 -17.27
CA CYS A 122 -1.04 -23.39 -16.98
C CYS A 122 -1.91 -23.43 -18.25
N ILE A 123 -1.69 -22.55 -19.21
CA ILE A 123 -2.40 -22.56 -20.50
C ILE A 123 -2.05 -23.82 -21.32
N LEU A 124 -0.78 -24.24 -21.31
CA LEU A 124 -0.36 -25.48 -21.99
C LEU A 124 -0.91 -26.73 -21.29
N LEU A 125 -1.01 -26.75 -19.96
CA LEU A 125 -1.61 -27.86 -19.22
C LEU A 125 -3.12 -27.95 -19.47
N SER A 126 -3.84 -26.83 -19.44
CA SER A 126 -5.29 -26.80 -19.70
C SER A 126 -5.64 -27.25 -21.13
N THR A 127 -4.86 -26.86 -22.14
CA THR A 127 -5.05 -27.35 -23.51
C THR A 127 -4.77 -28.85 -23.66
N ARG A 128 -3.77 -29.39 -22.94
CA ARG A 128 -3.48 -30.84 -22.90
C ARG A 128 -4.58 -31.62 -22.17
N LEU A 129 -5.10 -31.11 -21.06
CA LEU A 129 -6.25 -31.70 -20.36
C LEU A 129 -7.52 -31.69 -21.23
N GLY A 130 -7.76 -30.61 -21.99
CA GLY A 130 -8.89 -30.53 -22.92
C GLY A 130 -8.81 -31.57 -24.05
N SER A 131 -7.61 -31.83 -24.58
CA SER A 131 -7.38 -32.91 -25.56
C SER A 131 -7.61 -34.30 -24.97
N LEU A 132 -7.24 -34.52 -23.70
CA LEU A 132 -7.47 -35.78 -22.99
C LEU A 132 -8.97 -36.01 -22.72
N MET A 133 -9.68 -34.96 -22.32
CA MET A 133 -11.14 -34.99 -22.11
C MET A 133 -11.91 -35.23 -23.42
N SER A 134 -11.41 -34.73 -24.56
CA SER A 134 -12.00 -35.02 -25.87
C SER A 134 -11.78 -36.47 -26.31
N ALA A 135 -10.62 -37.07 -25.98
CA ALA A 135 -10.37 -38.48 -26.22
C ALA A 135 -11.24 -39.37 -25.30
N TYR A 136 -11.43 -38.96 -24.04
CA TYR A 136 -12.32 -39.63 -23.09
C TYR A 136 -13.79 -39.56 -23.51
N ARG A 137 -14.26 -38.40 -24.01
CA ARG A 137 -15.65 -38.20 -24.48
C ARG A 137 -15.99 -39.04 -25.72
N ASN A 138 -15.01 -39.38 -26.55
CA ASN A 138 -15.19 -40.18 -27.75
C ASN A 138 -15.06 -41.70 -27.49
N ALA A 139 -14.58 -42.11 -26.31
CA ALA A 139 -14.45 -43.51 -25.90
C ALA A 139 -15.72 -44.08 -25.23
N VAL A 140 -16.79 -43.28 -25.09
CA VAL A 140 -18.09 -43.73 -24.57
C VAL A 140 -18.97 -44.15 -25.74
N PRO A 141 -19.29 -45.46 -25.91
CA PRO A 141 -20.16 -45.91 -26.98
C PRO A 141 -21.59 -45.46 -26.69
N ARG A 142 -22.24 -44.78 -27.65
CA ARG A 142 -23.69 -44.59 -27.64
C ARG A 142 -24.35 -45.92 -28.02
N GLY A 143 -24.87 -46.62 -27.03
CA GLY A 143 -25.65 -47.85 -27.23
C GLY A 143 -26.83 -47.90 -26.27
N THR A 144 -28.03 -47.78 -26.84
CA THR A 144 -29.27 -48.55 -26.55
C THR A 144 -29.65 -48.84 -25.10
N GLY A 145 -30.89 -48.46 -24.76
CA GLY A 145 -31.51 -48.80 -23.49
C GLY A 145 -31.64 -50.30 -23.26
N THR A 146 -31.28 -50.72 -22.05
CA THR A 146 -31.82 -51.89 -21.35
C THR A 146 -31.59 -51.69 -19.85
N VAL A 147 -32.65 -51.87 -19.08
CA VAL A 147 -32.70 -51.99 -17.62
C VAL A 147 -31.82 -53.17 -17.20
N ILE A 148 -30.73 -52.93 -16.44
CA ILE A 148 -30.08 -53.96 -15.60
C ILE A 148 -29.58 -53.33 -14.29
N HIS A 149 -29.93 -54.06 -13.23
CA HIS A 149 -29.68 -53.97 -11.79
C HIS A 149 -28.33 -53.40 -11.32
N ASP A 150 -28.40 -52.71 -10.17
CA ASP A 150 -27.40 -52.59 -9.10
C ASP A 150 -25.92 -52.47 -9.46
N THR A 151 -25.37 -51.28 -9.24
CA THR A 151 -24.19 -51.13 -8.35
C THR A 151 -24.23 -49.74 -7.73
N ILE A 152 -24.64 -49.68 -6.46
CA ILE A 152 -24.45 -48.52 -5.60
C ILE A 152 -22.93 -48.32 -5.42
N LEU A 153 -22.39 -47.23 -5.95
CA LEU A 153 -21.16 -46.62 -5.44
C LEU A 153 -21.58 -45.44 -4.55
N PRO A 154 -21.36 -45.49 -3.23
CA PRO A 154 -21.59 -44.35 -2.37
C PRO A 154 -20.32 -43.48 -2.38
N GLY A 155 -20.39 -42.22 -2.85
CA GLY A 155 -19.22 -41.36 -2.75
C GLY A 155 -19.33 -39.98 -3.39
N ALA A 156 -19.64 -39.01 -2.54
CA ALA A 156 -19.31 -37.58 -2.67
C ALA A 156 -20.05 -36.77 -3.75
N SER A 157 -21.08 -36.06 -3.28
CA SER A 157 -21.39 -34.71 -3.77
C SER A 157 -20.10 -33.86 -3.77
N PRO A 158 -19.82 -32.99 -4.76
CA PRO A 158 -18.58 -32.20 -4.77
C PRO A 158 -18.67 -31.14 -3.67
N ALA A 159 -18.17 -31.49 -2.48
CA ALA A 159 -18.05 -30.56 -1.38
C ALA A 159 -17.04 -29.46 -1.78
N MET A 160 -17.51 -28.21 -1.79
CA MET A 160 -16.69 -27.03 -2.07
C MET A 160 -15.48 -27.00 -1.13
N THR A 161 -14.30 -26.75 -1.67
CA THR A 161 -13.04 -26.75 -0.92
C THR A 161 -13.00 -25.57 0.06
N GLN A 162 -12.23 -25.69 1.16
CA GLN A 162 -12.07 -24.59 2.13
C GLN A 162 -11.53 -23.31 1.48
N THR A 163 -10.66 -23.44 0.49
CA THR A 163 -10.11 -22.31 -0.27
C THR A 163 -11.19 -21.61 -1.10
N GLU A 164 -12.10 -22.34 -1.73
CA GLU A 164 -13.23 -21.76 -2.46
C GLU A 164 -14.22 -21.06 -1.52
N ILE A 165 -14.43 -21.62 -0.31
CA ILE A 165 -15.25 -20.99 0.73
C ILE A 165 -14.62 -19.67 1.20
N ASP A 166 -13.32 -19.67 1.47
CA ASP A 166 -12.60 -18.49 1.95
C ASP A 166 -12.54 -17.40 0.88
N GLU A 167 -12.35 -17.78 -0.39
CA GLU A 167 -12.41 -16.84 -1.51
C GLU A 167 -13.80 -16.23 -1.68
N ALA A 168 -14.86 -17.04 -1.59
CA ALA A 168 -16.24 -16.53 -1.69
C ALA A 168 -16.56 -15.51 -0.58
N LYS A 169 -16.15 -15.80 0.65
CA LYS A 169 -16.26 -14.88 1.80
C LYS A 169 -15.49 -13.58 1.55
N TYR A 170 -14.28 -13.66 1.01
CA TYR A 170 -13.51 -12.46 0.69
C TYR A 170 -14.19 -11.62 -0.39
N GLN A 171 -14.72 -12.24 -1.44
CA GLN A 171 -15.44 -11.54 -2.52
C GLN A 171 -16.70 -10.83 -2.04
N GLU A 172 -17.42 -11.41 -1.07
CA GLU A 172 -18.59 -10.76 -0.45
C GLU A 172 -18.20 -9.45 0.25
N ILE A 173 -17.20 -9.50 1.13
CA ILE A 173 -16.71 -8.30 1.86
C ILE A 173 -16.18 -7.27 0.87
N ARG A 174 -15.46 -7.72 -0.16
CA ARG A 174 -14.92 -6.85 -1.21
C ARG A 174 -16.04 -6.10 -1.93
N SER A 175 -17.09 -6.79 -2.36
CA SER A 175 -18.27 -6.18 -2.99
C SER A 175 -18.91 -5.12 -2.08
N GLU A 176 -19.12 -5.46 -0.80
CA GLU A 176 -19.69 -4.53 0.19
C GLU A 176 -18.83 -3.26 0.31
N CYS A 177 -17.50 -3.41 0.44
CA CYS A 177 -16.58 -2.29 0.59
C CYS A 177 -16.54 -1.39 -0.66
N ILE A 178 -16.50 -1.99 -1.85
CA ILE A 178 -16.50 -1.24 -3.12
C ILE A 178 -17.78 -0.43 -3.26
N MET A 179 -18.94 -1.04 -2.99
CA MET A 179 -20.24 -0.36 -3.05
C MET A 179 -20.30 0.83 -2.10
N ARG A 180 -19.75 0.67 -0.89
CA ARG A 180 -19.73 1.70 0.14
C ARG A 180 -18.85 2.88 -0.26
N VAL A 181 -17.64 2.64 -0.79
CA VAL A 181 -16.76 3.70 -1.31
C VAL A 181 -17.47 4.45 -2.44
N LYS A 182 -18.00 3.74 -3.43
CA LYS A 182 -18.70 4.35 -4.56
C LYS A 182 -19.83 5.25 -4.10
N HIS A 183 -20.70 4.76 -3.21
CA HIS A 183 -21.79 5.57 -2.68
C HIS A 183 -21.30 6.86 -2.00
N MET A 184 -20.25 6.77 -1.17
CA MET A 184 -19.69 7.95 -0.51
C MET A 184 -19.06 8.92 -1.51
N THR A 185 -18.34 8.43 -2.51
CA THR A 185 -17.73 9.29 -3.54
C THR A 185 -18.78 9.93 -4.43
N ASP A 186 -19.80 9.18 -4.83
CA ASP A 186 -20.89 9.67 -5.68
C ASP A 186 -21.70 10.75 -4.95
N SER A 187 -21.95 10.57 -3.65
CA SER A 187 -22.58 11.60 -2.82
C SER A 187 -21.75 12.89 -2.76
N VAL A 188 -20.41 12.78 -2.70
CA VAL A 188 -19.53 13.95 -2.76
C VAL A 188 -19.59 14.61 -4.14
N MET A 189 -19.50 13.81 -5.21
CA MET A 189 -19.51 14.30 -6.59
C MET A 189 -20.83 14.94 -7.00
N ALA A 190 -21.97 14.49 -6.45
CA ALA A 190 -23.28 15.06 -6.71
C ALA A 190 -23.38 16.54 -6.28
N MET A 191 -22.58 16.98 -5.31
CA MET A 191 -22.57 18.36 -4.82
C MET A 191 -21.79 19.33 -5.71
N ARG A 192 -21.30 18.88 -6.88
CA ARG A 192 -20.47 19.69 -7.80
C ARG A 192 -21.09 21.03 -8.16
N ASN A 193 -22.40 21.05 -8.39
CA ASN A 193 -23.15 22.23 -8.81
C ASN A 193 -23.80 23.00 -7.65
N GLU A 194 -23.70 22.50 -6.41
CA GLU A 194 -24.27 23.13 -5.22
C GLU A 194 -23.29 24.09 -4.53
N LEU A 195 -22.00 23.98 -4.85
CA LEU A 195 -20.92 24.72 -4.23
C LEU A 195 -20.11 25.50 -5.26
N PRO A 196 -19.57 26.68 -4.90
CA PRO A 196 -18.52 27.31 -5.69
C PRO A 196 -17.36 26.32 -5.92
N LEU A 197 -16.76 26.37 -7.11
CA LEU A 197 -15.74 25.41 -7.54
C LEU A 197 -14.61 25.24 -6.51
N TYR A 198 -14.08 26.33 -5.93
CA TYR A 198 -13.03 26.23 -4.91
C TYR A 198 -13.46 25.45 -3.65
N ARG A 199 -14.69 25.64 -3.15
CA ARG A 199 -15.21 24.89 -1.99
C ARG A 199 -15.45 23.44 -2.34
N TYR A 200 -15.87 23.17 -3.57
CA TYR A 200 -16.05 21.80 -4.03
C TYR A 200 -14.71 21.03 -4.07
N VAL A 201 -13.65 21.65 -4.60
CA VAL A 201 -12.29 21.05 -4.61
C VAL A 201 -11.82 20.74 -3.19
N GLU A 202 -11.93 21.69 -2.26
CA GLU A 202 -11.59 21.47 -0.85
C GLU A 202 -12.38 20.32 -0.23
N LYS A 203 -13.67 20.22 -0.57
CA LYS A 203 -14.54 19.17 -0.07
C LYS A 203 -14.14 17.80 -0.62
N CYS A 204 -13.79 17.71 -1.90
CA CYS A 204 -13.28 16.50 -2.54
C CYS A 204 -11.96 16.05 -1.90
N ASP A 205 -11.01 16.98 -1.74
CA ASP A 205 -9.71 16.72 -1.12
C ASP A 205 -9.90 16.21 0.32
N SER A 206 -10.73 16.87 1.13
CA SER A 206 -11.04 16.42 2.51
C SER A 206 -11.79 15.09 2.55
N ALA A 207 -12.78 14.89 1.68
CA ALA A 207 -13.59 13.69 1.65
C ALA A 207 -12.77 12.45 1.27
N TYR A 208 -11.80 12.56 0.35
CA TYR A 208 -10.90 11.46 0.02
C TYR A 208 -10.21 10.90 1.27
N PHE A 209 -9.58 11.76 2.08
CA PHE A 209 -8.87 11.32 3.28
C PHE A 209 -9.81 10.68 4.31
N ARG A 210 -10.99 11.29 4.52
CA ARG A 210 -11.99 10.78 5.46
C ARG A 210 -12.54 9.43 5.03
N ILE A 211 -12.85 9.26 3.75
CA ILE A 211 -13.38 8.00 3.20
C ILE A 211 -12.30 6.92 3.32
N ALA A 212 -11.10 7.14 2.78
CA ALA A 212 -10.08 6.11 2.71
C ALA A 212 -9.54 5.76 4.11
N PHE A 213 -9.08 6.75 4.88
CA PHE A 213 -8.28 6.51 6.08
C PHE A 213 -9.11 6.49 7.36
N ASP A 214 -10.08 7.39 7.51
CA ASP A 214 -10.86 7.48 8.76
C ASP A 214 -12.02 6.49 8.79
N TYR A 215 -12.59 6.17 7.61
CA TYR A 215 -13.76 5.28 7.50
C TYR A 215 -13.40 3.88 7.00
N MET A 216 -12.89 3.74 5.78
CA MET A 216 -12.70 2.44 5.15
C MET A 216 -11.61 1.61 5.81
N LYS A 217 -10.47 2.20 6.17
CA LYS A 217 -9.36 1.47 6.83
C LYS A 217 -9.78 0.74 8.11
N PRO A 218 -10.41 1.38 9.11
CA PRO A 218 -10.88 0.67 10.30
C PRO A 218 -12.06 -0.26 10.01
N TYR A 219 -12.92 0.09 9.05
CA TYR A 219 -14.05 -0.76 8.65
C TYR A 219 -13.59 -2.09 8.03
N ILE A 220 -12.66 -2.05 7.06
CA ILE A 220 -12.06 -3.23 6.42
C ILE A 220 -11.37 -4.11 7.47
N ASN A 221 -10.55 -3.52 8.34
CA ASN A 221 -9.87 -4.24 9.42
C ASN A 221 -10.84 -5.01 10.31
N ARG A 222 -11.98 -4.41 10.64
CA ARG A 222 -13.03 -5.06 11.43
C ARG A 222 -13.66 -6.22 10.65
N ARG A 223 -14.17 -5.98 9.44
CA ARG A 223 -14.87 -6.99 8.63
C ARG A 223 -13.98 -8.19 8.31
N ILE A 224 -12.74 -7.96 7.90
CA ILE A 224 -11.78 -9.04 7.63
C ILE A 224 -11.45 -9.85 8.90
N SER A 225 -11.34 -9.20 10.06
CA SER A 225 -11.07 -9.91 11.31
C SER A 225 -12.28 -10.71 11.81
N GLU A 226 -13.50 -10.22 11.57
CA GLU A 226 -14.75 -10.96 11.84
C GLU A 226 -14.88 -12.21 10.96
N THR A 227 -14.52 -12.10 9.68
CA THR A 227 -14.68 -13.21 8.72
C THR A 227 -13.56 -14.25 8.79
N PHE A 228 -12.34 -13.85 9.14
CA PHE A 228 -11.16 -14.72 9.20
C PHE A 228 -10.49 -14.71 10.59
N PRO A 229 -11.18 -15.11 11.67
CA PRO A 229 -10.70 -14.90 13.04
C PRO A 229 -9.40 -15.64 13.38
N ASN A 230 -9.14 -16.79 12.75
CA ASN A 230 -8.03 -17.68 13.10
C ASN A 230 -6.92 -17.73 12.03
N ASN A 231 -6.96 -16.84 11.02
CA ASN A 231 -5.98 -16.86 9.93
C ASN A 231 -5.34 -15.49 9.72
N ASP A 232 -4.27 -15.23 10.46
CA ASP A 232 -3.55 -13.95 10.45
C ASP A 232 -2.93 -13.61 9.09
N THR A 233 -2.49 -14.63 8.35
CA THR A 233 -1.93 -14.47 7.01
C THR A 233 -3.00 -13.97 6.04
N LEU A 234 -4.16 -14.64 6.00
CA LEU A 234 -5.29 -14.20 5.17
C LEU A 234 -5.80 -12.83 5.60
N ARG A 235 -5.91 -12.57 6.91
CA ARG A 235 -6.29 -11.24 7.41
C ARG A 235 -5.36 -10.16 6.89
N THR A 236 -4.05 -10.37 6.96
CA THR A 236 -3.06 -9.37 6.52
C THR A 236 -3.13 -9.15 5.01
N ILE A 237 -3.20 -10.23 4.23
CA ILE A 237 -3.28 -10.16 2.76
C ILE A 237 -4.57 -9.44 2.33
N HIS A 238 -5.72 -9.86 2.83
CA HIS A 238 -7.02 -9.32 2.44
C HIS A 238 -7.22 -7.88 2.92
N ASN A 239 -6.77 -7.53 4.13
CA ASN A 239 -6.82 -6.13 4.61
C ASN A 239 -6.04 -5.20 3.70
N ASN A 240 -4.79 -5.57 3.37
CA ASN A 240 -3.93 -4.74 2.54
C ASN A 240 -4.48 -4.60 1.12
N ALA A 241 -4.86 -5.72 0.50
CA ALA A 241 -5.41 -5.73 -0.86
C ALA A 241 -6.70 -4.88 -0.95
N LEU A 242 -7.64 -5.09 -0.03
CA LEU A 242 -8.91 -4.39 -0.04
C LEU A 242 -8.78 -2.91 0.30
N PHE A 243 -7.88 -2.56 1.23
CA PHE A 243 -7.61 -1.15 1.55
C PHE A 243 -7.03 -0.39 0.35
N ILE A 244 -6.07 -0.99 -0.37
CA ILE A 244 -5.50 -0.39 -1.59
C ILE A 244 -6.60 -0.16 -2.61
N GLU A 245 -7.42 -1.17 -2.87
CA GLU A 245 -8.52 -1.05 -3.84
C GLU A 245 -9.54 0.02 -3.46
N CYS A 246 -9.99 0.05 -2.20
CA CYS A 246 -10.91 1.07 -1.72
C CYS A 246 -10.33 2.49 -1.79
N ARG A 247 -9.04 2.65 -1.46
CA ARG A 247 -8.35 3.94 -1.59
C ARG A 247 -8.25 4.38 -3.04
N ASP A 248 -7.88 3.46 -3.94
CA ASP A 248 -7.72 3.77 -5.37
C ASP A 248 -9.07 4.09 -6.02
N LEU A 249 -10.17 3.48 -5.57
CA LEU A 249 -11.52 3.89 -5.94
C LEU A 249 -11.85 5.31 -5.42
N ALA A 250 -11.52 5.61 -4.17
CA ALA A 250 -11.76 6.92 -3.58
C ALA A 250 -10.96 8.05 -4.27
N MET A 251 -9.83 7.73 -4.91
CA MET A 251 -9.03 8.69 -5.68
C MET A 251 -9.81 9.35 -6.83
N VAL A 252 -10.96 8.80 -7.25
CA VAL A 252 -11.85 9.46 -8.21
C VAL A 252 -12.20 10.89 -7.80
N LEU A 253 -12.33 11.17 -6.49
CA LEU A 253 -12.58 12.52 -5.96
C LEU A 253 -11.44 13.49 -6.29
N MET A 254 -10.22 12.99 -6.42
CA MET A 254 -9.05 13.80 -6.74
C MET A 254 -8.85 13.95 -8.25
N THR A 255 -9.19 12.91 -9.02
CA THR A 255 -8.81 12.78 -10.43
C THR A 255 -9.90 13.19 -11.42
N HIS A 256 -11.18 13.21 -11.01
CA HIS A 256 -12.26 13.64 -11.91
C HIS A 256 -12.21 15.13 -12.25
N LEU A 257 -11.54 15.94 -11.42
CA LEU A 257 -11.31 17.36 -11.65
C LEU A 257 -10.11 17.56 -12.56
N THR A 258 -10.30 18.33 -13.63
CA THR A 258 -9.21 18.70 -14.55
C THR A 258 -8.19 19.61 -13.87
N ALA A 259 -6.96 19.63 -14.40
CA ALA A 259 -5.93 20.56 -13.92
C ALA A 259 -6.37 22.02 -14.04
N GLU A 260 -7.17 22.33 -15.07
CA GLU A 260 -7.72 23.65 -15.31
C GLU A 260 -8.78 24.04 -14.27
N GLU A 261 -9.71 23.14 -13.93
CA GLU A 261 -10.66 23.37 -12.84
C GLU A 261 -9.98 23.59 -11.49
N ARG A 262 -8.89 22.85 -11.22
CA ARG A 262 -8.10 23.05 -10.00
C ARG A 262 -7.36 24.39 -10.01
N ARG A 263 -6.88 24.85 -11.16
CA ARG A 263 -6.28 26.17 -11.33
C ARG A 263 -7.31 27.28 -11.12
N GLN A 264 -8.49 27.16 -11.75
CA GLN A 264 -9.59 28.10 -11.56
C GLN A 264 -10.05 28.17 -10.10
N ALA A 265 -10.17 27.02 -9.42
CA ALA A 265 -10.47 26.96 -7.99
C ALA A 265 -9.48 27.76 -7.14
N TYR A 266 -8.19 27.70 -7.47
CA TYR A 266 -7.15 28.45 -6.78
C TYR A 266 -7.28 29.96 -7.04
N GLU A 267 -7.51 30.35 -8.29
CA GLU A 267 -7.73 31.74 -8.69
C GLU A 267 -9.00 32.33 -8.08
N ASP A 268 -10.10 31.59 -8.01
CA ASP A 268 -11.33 32.02 -7.35
C ASP A 268 -11.12 32.29 -5.86
N LYS A 269 -10.27 31.47 -5.21
CA LYS A 269 -10.02 31.56 -3.77
C LYS A 269 -9.04 32.68 -3.40
N PHE A 270 -8.01 32.92 -4.21
CA PHE A 270 -6.88 33.81 -3.88
C PHE A 270 -6.66 34.96 -4.87
N GLY A 271 -7.29 34.93 -6.04
CA GLY A 271 -7.10 35.91 -7.11
C GLY A 271 -7.87 37.22 -6.94
N GLN A 272 -8.83 37.29 -6.01
CA GLN A 272 -9.59 38.53 -5.74
C GLN A 272 -8.84 39.55 -4.86
N THR A 273 -7.54 39.38 -4.61
CA THR A 273 -6.71 40.30 -3.79
C THR A 273 -5.90 41.30 -4.64
N LYS A 274 -6.44 41.75 -5.76
CA LYS A 274 -5.88 42.84 -6.55
C LYS A 274 -6.89 43.97 -6.76
#